data_AF-A0A8K0GKW9-F1
#
_entry.id   AF-A0A8K0GKW9-F1
#
_cell.length_a   1.000
_cell.length_b   1.000
_cell.length_c   1.000
_cell.angle_alpha   90.00
_cell.angle_beta   90.00
_cell.angle_gamma   90.00
#
_symmetry.space_group_name_H-M   'P 1'
#
loop_
_entity.id
_entity.type
_entity.pdbx_description
1 polymer ?
#
loop_
_entity_poly.entity_id
_entity_poly.type
_entity_poly.pdbx_seq_one_letter_code
_entity_poly.pdbx_strand_id
1 'polypeptide(L)'
;MRNVKRYSSKDKKQIFVTQPNIIHIYNDMMGDVDDCDQNLSLYRTSIRGKKWYFPLSTHCIDINNKDLRRFSKVSQMHHGSSRYDRLDDFAEFRENQRRCQKKVKVFCKKCDIALDVKNCFVQYHWQ
;
A
#
# COMPACT_ATOMS: atom_id res chain seq x y z
N MET A 1 -8.24 6.25 24.28
CA MET A 1 -7.21 7.25 24.64
C MET A 1 -5.93 6.50 24.96
N ARG A 2 -4.79 6.89 24.38
CA ARG A 2 -3.48 6.27 24.68
C ARG A 2 -2.72 7.15 25.65
N ASN A 3 -1.96 6.57 26.57
CA ASN A 3 -1.10 7.35 27.47
C ASN A 3 0.29 7.47 26.85
N VAL A 4 0.75 8.72 26.65
CA VAL A 4 2.07 9.01 26.07
C VAL A 4 2.91 9.76 27.09
N LYS A 5 4.20 9.42 27.15
CA LYS A 5 5.18 10.14 27.96
C LYS A 5 5.47 11.48 27.30
N ARG A 6 5.21 12.58 28.02
CA ARG A 6 5.52 13.94 27.59
C ARG A 6 6.27 14.66 28.70
N TYR A 7 7.22 15.51 28.31
CA TYR A 7 7.97 16.31 29.27
C TYR A 7 7.10 17.47 29.76
N SER A 8 6.94 17.59 31.08
CA SER A 8 6.34 18.78 31.71
C SER A 8 7.45 19.71 32.15
N SER A 9 7.57 20.88 31.51
CA SER A 9 8.55 21.89 31.92
C SER A 9 8.30 22.42 33.33
N LYS A 10 7.05 22.37 33.82
CA LYS A 10 6.68 22.82 35.18
C LYS A 10 7.27 21.91 36.24
N ASP A 11 7.18 20.60 36.04
CA ASP A 11 7.63 19.59 36.99
C ASP A 11 9.04 19.07 36.70
N LYS A 12 9.66 19.53 35.60
CA LYS A 12 10.93 19.06 35.03
C LYS A 12 11.04 17.53 34.95
N LYS A 13 9.92 16.85 34.72
CA LYS A 13 9.81 15.39 34.68
C LYS A 13 8.94 14.95 33.52
N GLN A 14 9.16 13.71 33.08
CA GLN A 14 8.30 13.05 32.10
C GLN A 14 7.02 12.60 32.80
N ILE A 15 5.88 13.16 32.40
CA ILE A 15 4.56 12.79 32.88
C ILE A 15 3.82 11.99 31.80
N PHE A 16 2.90 11.13 32.23
CA PHE A 16 2.01 10.44 31.31
C PHE A 16 0.78 11.30 31.07
N VAL A 17 0.54 11.65 29.81
CA VAL A 17 -0.63 12.42 29.38
C VAL A 17 -1.48 11.57 28.47
N THR A 18 -2.80 11.61 28.67
CA THR A 18 -3.76 10.97 27.78
C THR A 18 -3.79 11.70 26.43
N GLN A 19 -3.37 11.04 25.37
CA GLN A 19 -3.40 11.56 24.01
C GLN A 19 -4.76 11.22 23.34
N PRO A 20 -5.41 12.21 22.70
CA PRO A 20 -6.57 11.97 21.86
C PRO A 20 -6.16 11.32 20.52
N ASN A 21 -7.09 10.56 19.93
CA ASN A 21 -6.80 9.74 18.75
C ASN A 21 -6.41 10.56 17.51
N ILE A 22 -6.95 11.77 17.35
CA ILE A 22 -6.62 12.65 16.22
C ILE A 22 -5.15 13.06 16.19
N ILE A 23 -4.55 13.36 17.36
CA ILE A 23 -3.14 13.73 17.46
C ILE A 23 -2.27 12.50 17.19
N HIS A 24 -2.75 11.30 17.55
CA HIS A 24 -2.05 10.07 17.25
C HIS A 24 -1.94 9.86 15.74
N ILE A 25 -3.08 9.91 15.04
CA ILE A 25 -3.14 9.76 13.58
C ILE A 25 -2.24 10.80 12.90
N TYR A 26 -2.29 12.06 13.35
CA TYR A 26 -1.42 13.10 12.82
C TYR A 26 0.07 12.77 12.99
N ASN A 27 0.49 12.35 14.18
CA ASN A 27 1.91 12.01 14.42
C ASN A 27 2.35 10.78 13.63
N ASP A 28 1.48 9.78 13.47
CA ASP A 28 1.78 8.60 12.65
C ASP A 28 1.99 9.00 11.19
N MET A 29 1.13 9.86 10.64
CA MET A 29 1.23 10.30 9.25
C MET A 29 2.35 11.32 9.00
N MET A 30 2.77 12.06 10.04
CA MET A 30 3.89 13.01 9.92
C MET A 30 5.23 12.32 9.68
N GLY A 31 5.43 11.12 10.25
CA GLY A 31 6.69 10.38 10.11
C GLY A 31 7.04 10.06 8.64
N ASP A 32 6.04 9.81 7.79
CA ASP A 32 6.28 9.52 6.38
C ASP A 32 6.79 10.76 5.60
N VAL A 33 6.38 11.97 5.99
CA VAL A 33 6.86 13.22 5.38
C VAL A 33 8.30 13.50 5.79
N ASP A 34 8.62 13.35 7.07
CA ASP A 34 9.97 13.54 7.61
C ASP A 34 10.97 12.53 7.02
N ASP A 35 10.55 11.27 6.89
CA ASP A 35 11.34 10.21 6.24
C ASP A 35 11.61 10.55 4.76
N CYS A 36 10.62 11.11 4.04
CA CYS A 36 10.79 11.53 2.66
C CYS A 36 11.82 12.66 2.53
N ASP A 37 11.74 13.67 3.38
CA ASP A 37 12.68 14.80 3.39
C ASP A 37 14.11 14.34 3.74
N GLN A 38 14.27 13.48 4.75
CA GLN A 38 15.57 12.91 5.10
C GLN A 38 16.17 12.12 3.94
N ASN A 39 15.36 11.27 3.30
CA ASN A 39 15.80 10.48 2.17
C ASN A 39 16.14 11.34 0.95
N LEU A 40 15.39 12.42 0.70
CA LEU A 40 15.69 13.40 -0.33
C LEU A 40 17.05 14.05 -0.07
N SER A 41 17.36 14.42 1.17
CA SER A 41 18.64 14.99 1.57
C SER A 41 19.80 14.02 1.34
N LEU A 42 19.66 12.75 1.74
CA LEU A 42 20.71 11.74 1.64
C LEU A 42 21.08 11.35 0.21
N TYR A 43 20.08 11.24 -0.68
CA TYR A 43 20.27 10.73 -2.04
C TYR A 43 19.89 11.78 -3.09
N ARG A 44 20.16 13.05 -2.82
CA ARG A 44 19.84 14.13 -3.75
C ARG A 44 20.66 14.00 -5.03
N THR A 45 19.99 13.85 -6.17
CA THR A 45 20.67 13.80 -7.47
C THR A 45 21.19 15.21 -7.82
N SER A 46 22.50 15.43 -7.69
CA SER A 46 23.15 16.71 -8.01
C SER A 46 23.43 16.84 -9.52
N ILE A 47 22.38 16.91 -10.34
CA ILE A 47 22.51 17.23 -11.76
C ILE A 47 22.21 18.71 -11.98
N ARG A 48 23.22 19.47 -12.42
CA ARG A 48 23.10 20.90 -12.70
C ARG A 48 22.61 21.12 -14.14
N GLY A 49 21.30 21.24 -14.29
CA GLY A 49 20.68 21.61 -15.57
C GLY A 49 20.80 23.11 -15.87
N LYS A 50 20.93 23.46 -17.15
CA LYS A 50 20.87 24.87 -17.62
C LYS A 50 19.44 25.42 -17.69
N LYS A 51 18.43 24.55 -17.61
CA LYS A 51 17.01 24.88 -17.72
C LYS A 51 16.36 24.89 -16.34
N TRP A 52 15.52 25.89 -16.06
CA TRP A 52 14.94 26.13 -14.74
C TRP A 52 14.06 24.99 -14.22
N TYR A 53 13.43 24.21 -15.11
CA TYR A 53 12.54 23.10 -14.75
C TYR A 53 13.28 21.78 -14.49
N PHE A 54 14.58 21.73 -14.79
CA PHE A 54 15.37 20.51 -14.66
C PHE A 54 15.46 20.01 -13.20
N PRO A 55 15.69 20.88 -12.19
CA PRO A 55 15.65 20.48 -10.79
C PRO A 55 14.30 19.89 -10.33
N LEU A 56 13.18 20.38 -10.90
CA LEU A 56 11.85 19.84 -10.61
C LEU A 56 11.69 18.42 -11.16
N SER A 57 12.21 18.19 -12.37
CA SER A 57 12.13 16.87 -13.02
C SER A 57 12.95 15.82 -12.28
N THR A 58 14.17 16.17 -11.84
CA THR A 58 15.02 15.27 -11.03
C THR A 58 14.40 14.97 -9.67
N HIS A 59 13.75 15.96 -9.05
CA HIS A 59 13.07 15.79 -7.77
C HIS A 59 11.89 14.80 -7.86
N CYS A 60 11.09 14.86 -8.93
CA CYS A 60 10.03 13.90 -9.17
C CYS A 60 10.57 12.46 -9.33
N ILE A 61 11.69 12.28 -10.03
CA ILE A 61 12.33 10.97 -10.21
C ILE A 61 12.90 10.44 -8.89
N ASP A 62 13.53 11.31 -8.09
CA ASP A 62 14.13 10.95 -6.81
C ASP A 62 13.08 10.53 -5.76
N ILE A 63 11.87 11.09 -5.81
CA ILE A 63 10.74 10.67 -4.96
C ILE A 63 10.22 9.29 -5.38
N ASN A 64 9.89 9.11 -6.67
CA ASN A 64 9.29 7.87 -7.19
C ASN A 64 10.17 6.63 -7.00
N ASN A 65 11.50 6.77 -7.16
CA ASN A 65 12.43 5.65 -7.00
C ASN A 65 12.54 5.13 -5.56
N LYS A 66 12.14 5.94 -4.56
CA LYS A 66 12.25 5.60 -3.14
C LYS A 66 10.96 4.98 -2.61
N ASP A 67 9.80 5.42 -3.11
CA ASP A 67 8.51 4.77 -2.86
C ASP A 67 8.55 3.29 -3.26
N LEU A 68 9.20 2.94 -4.38
CA LEU A 68 9.36 1.54 -4.82
C LEU A 68 10.16 0.66 -3.85
N ARG A 69 11.15 1.19 -3.12
CA ARG A 69 11.93 0.43 -2.12
C ARG A 69 11.16 0.19 -0.82
N ARG A 70 10.20 1.06 -0.48
CA ARG A 70 9.34 0.91 0.69
C ARG A 70 8.10 0.08 0.35
N PHE A 71 7.49 0.29 -0.82
CA PHE A 71 6.40 -0.56 -1.34
C PHE A 71 6.83 -2.02 -1.48
N SER A 72 8.06 -2.32 -1.91
CA SER A 72 8.53 -3.72 -2.01
C SER A 72 8.73 -4.40 -0.64
N LYS A 73 8.93 -3.63 0.44
CA LYS A 73 8.96 -4.13 1.83
C LYS A 73 7.56 -4.21 2.44
N VAL A 74 6.68 -3.24 2.17
CA VAL A 74 5.29 -3.21 2.65
C VAL A 74 4.43 -4.26 1.95
N SER A 75 4.70 -4.57 0.68
CA SER A 75 3.98 -5.60 -0.08
C SER A 75 4.13 -7.00 0.53
N GLN A 76 5.18 -7.27 1.30
CA GLN A 76 5.36 -8.54 2.01
C GLN A 76 4.47 -8.67 3.27
N MET A 77 3.92 -7.56 3.79
CA MET A 77 3.14 -7.55 5.04
C MET A 77 1.62 -7.47 4.83
N HIS A 78 1.13 -7.05 3.65
CA HIS A 78 -0.31 -6.92 3.38
C HIS A 78 -0.90 -8.08 2.58
N HIS A 79 -0.80 -9.31 3.10
CA HIS A 79 -1.50 -10.48 2.55
C HIS A 79 -2.96 -10.61 3.04
N GLY A 80 -3.66 -9.50 3.32
CA GLY A 80 -4.98 -9.57 3.96
C GLY A 80 -6.04 -8.56 3.56
N SER A 81 -5.73 -7.46 2.87
CA SER A 81 -6.76 -6.45 2.58
C SER A 81 -6.30 -5.44 1.53
N SER A 82 -6.06 -5.90 0.31
CA SER A 82 -5.88 -4.99 -0.83
C SER A 82 -7.24 -4.77 -1.50
N ARG A 83 -7.83 -3.59 -1.28
CA ARG A 83 -9.04 -3.11 -1.98
C ARG A 83 -8.67 -2.67 -3.41
N TYR A 84 -8.26 -3.60 -4.25
CA TYR A 84 -8.17 -3.37 -5.70
C TYR A 84 -9.01 -4.41 -6.43
N ASP A 85 -10.26 -4.07 -6.74
CA ASP A 85 -11.10 -4.81 -7.67
C ASP A 85 -10.77 -4.43 -9.13
N ARG A 86 -9.52 -4.61 -9.55
CA ARG A 86 -9.13 -4.45 -10.96
C ARG A 86 -8.18 -5.55 -11.40
N LEU A 87 -8.80 -6.61 -11.93
CA LEU A 87 -8.37 -7.36 -13.12
C LEU A 87 -7.22 -8.38 -13.06
N ASP A 88 -6.74 -8.88 -11.91
CA ASP A 88 -5.63 -9.86 -11.93
C ASP A 88 -5.78 -11.11 -11.03
N ASP A 89 -6.99 -11.63 -10.82
CA ASP A 89 -7.17 -12.99 -10.28
C ASP A 89 -7.43 -13.97 -11.42
N PHE A 90 -6.37 -14.30 -12.15
CA PHE A 90 -6.40 -15.16 -13.33
C PHE A 90 -6.91 -16.56 -13.04
N ALA A 91 -7.78 -17.03 -13.94
CA ALA A 91 -8.23 -18.40 -14.09
C ALA A 91 -7.06 -19.41 -14.02
N GLU A 92 -7.09 -20.31 -13.04
CA GLU A 92 -6.18 -21.46 -13.00
C GLU A 92 -6.90 -22.74 -13.46
N PHE A 93 -6.10 -23.70 -13.96
CA PHE A 93 -6.60 -24.98 -14.45
C PHE A 93 -6.53 -26.05 -13.35
N ARG A 94 -7.67 -26.70 -13.03
CA ARG A 94 -7.77 -27.87 -12.12
C ARG A 94 -8.50 -29.02 -12.81
N GLU A 95 -8.21 -30.24 -12.35
CA GLU A 95 -8.71 -31.46 -12.99
C GLU A 95 -10.16 -31.82 -12.61
N ASN A 96 -10.68 -31.35 -11.46
CA ASN A 96 -11.98 -31.80 -10.92
C ASN A 96 -13.03 -30.68 -10.81
N GLN A 97 -14.26 -30.97 -11.28
CA GLN A 97 -15.43 -30.07 -11.27
C GLN A 97 -16.36 -30.34 -10.10
N ARG A 98 -17.03 -29.30 -9.60
CA ARG A 98 -18.11 -29.44 -8.62
C ARG A 98 -19.38 -28.63 -8.90
N ARG A 99 -19.44 -27.79 -9.96
CA ARG A 99 -20.60 -26.89 -10.16
C ARG A 99 -21.12 -26.71 -11.59
N CYS A 100 -20.26 -26.72 -12.62
CA CYS A 100 -20.75 -26.60 -13.99
C CYS A 100 -21.18 -27.98 -14.53
N GLN A 101 -22.33 -28.05 -15.21
CA GLN A 101 -22.75 -29.26 -15.94
C GLN A 101 -21.81 -29.60 -17.09
N LYS A 102 -21.08 -28.60 -17.62
CA LYS A 102 -20.07 -28.76 -18.66
C LYS A 102 -18.72 -29.06 -18.04
N LYS A 103 -17.88 -29.80 -18.78
CA LYS A 103 -16.51 -30.11 -18.36
C LYS A 103 -15.58 -28.90 -18.43
N VAL A 104 -15.71 -27.96 -17.49
CA VAL A 104 -14.85 -26.79 -17.38
C VAL A 104 -13.70 -27.02 -16.39
N LYS A 105 -12.46 -26.71 -16.78
CA LYS A 105 -11.25 -26.86 -15.94
C LYS A 105 -10.80 -25.56 -15.27
N VAL A 106 -11.55 -24.47 -15.43
CA VAL A 106 -11.18 -23.13 -14.99
C VAL A 106 -11.86 -22.79 -13.66
N PHE A 107 -11.09 -22.29 -12.69
CA PHE A 107 -11.60 -21.86 -11.38
C PHE A 107 -11.12 -20.48 -10.95
N CYS A 108 -11.93 -19.80 -10.13
CA CYS A 108 -11.57 -18.54 -9.47
C CYS A 108 -10.98 -18.82 -8.08
N LYS A 109 -9.77 -18.35 -7.81
CA LYS A 109 -9.14 -18.48 -6.48
C LYS A 109 -9.84 -17.70 -5.37
N LYS A 110 -10.38 -16.52 -5.68
CA LYS A 110 -11.04 -15.64 -4.71
C LYS A 110 -12.34 -16.23 -4.18
N CYS A 111 -13.02 -17.03 -5.00
CA CYS A 111 -14.34 -17.59 -4.69
C CYS A 111 -14.36 -19.12 -4.53
N ASP A 112 -13.27 -19.82 -4.86
CA ASP A 112 -13.14 -21.29 -4.88
C ASP A 112 -14.27 -22.01 -5.64
N ILE A 113 -14.66 -21.46 -6.80
CA ILE A 113 -15.72 -22.00 -7.65
C ILE A 113 -15.20 -22.19 -9.08
N ALA A 114 -15.54 -23.33 -9.68
CA ALA A 114 -15.27 -23.64 -11.08
C ALA A 114 -16.37 -23.07 -11.99
N LEU A 115 -16.00 -22.19 -12.92
CA LEU A 115 -16.91 -21.48 -13.83
C LEU A 115 -16.34 -21.44 -15.24
N ASP A 116 -17.21 -21.52 -16.25
CA ASP A 116 -16.81 -21.27 -17.65
C ASP A 116 -16.44 -19.80 -17.84
N VAL A 117 -15.28 -19.55 -18.46
CA VAL A 117 -14.72 -18.21 -18.70
C VAL A 117 -15.67 -17.35 -19.53
N LYS A 118 -16.34 -17.95 -20.52
CA LYS A 118 -17.12 -17.19 -21.51
C LYS A 118 -18.47 -16.69 -20.99
N ASN A 119 -19.17 -17.50 -20.21
CA ASN A 119 -20.57 -17.21 -19.85
C ASN A 119 -20.79 -17.12 -18.32
N CYS A 120 -20.25 -18.07 -17.55
CA CYS A 120 -20.58 -18.18 -16.12
C CYS A 120 -19.69 -17.30 -15.23
N PHE A 121 -18.43 -17.06 -15.64
CA PHE A 121 -17.49 -16.24 -14.87
C PHE A 121 -17.96 -14.79 -14.75
N VAL A 122 -18.31 -14.17 -15.89
CA VAL A 122 -18.78 -12.77 -15.91
C VAL A 122 -20.09 -12.61 -15.14
N GLN A 123 -21.05 -13.53 -15.31
CA GLN A 123 -22.32 -13.46 -14.58
C GLN A 123 -22.15 -13.55 -13.06
N TYR A 124 -21.26 -14.42 -12.56
CA TYR A 124 -21.06 -14.60 -11.13
C TYR A 124 -20.30 -13.44 -10.47
N HIS A 125 -19.34 -12.83 -11.18
CA HIS A 125 -18.52 -11.74 -10.65
C HIS A 125 -19.12 -10.34 -10.87
N TRP A 126 -20.09 -10.21 -11.77
CA TRP A 126 -20.77 -8.94 -12.07
C TRP A 126 -22.15 -8.81 -11.38
N GLN A 127 -22.55 -9.78 -10.54
CA GLN A 127 -23.81 -9.76 -9.81
C GLN A 127 -23.66 -9.31 -8.36
#